data_AF-A0AAD7A8J8-F1
#
_entry.id   AF-A0AAD7A8J8-F1
#
_cell.length_a   1.000
_cell.length_b   1.000
_cell.length_c   1.000
_cell.angle_alpha   90.00
_cell.angle_beta   90.00
_cell.angle_gamma   90.00
#
_symmetry.space_group_name_H-M   'P 1'
#
loop_
_entity.id
_entity.type
_entity.pdbx_description
1 polymer ?
#
loop_
_entity_poly.entity_id
_entity_poly.type
_entity_poly.pdbx_seq_one_letter_code
_entity_poly.pdbx_strand_id
1 'polypeptide(L)'
;MARNQEKAQSMLYRFREAQAAELGLGTRSDRRPRMASACKSLRECERWRGELLREISRKVAKIQDAGLSDYEIRDINDEINKLMRDKRHWENQIVALGGANYRRNVAMLDDDGKEVPGTKGYKYFGRAKELPGVRELFQSRKKEEDEENQALAFYKKFMGQGPAYYGDLQENDGSLLQFESEAENEDWEEACSNLRNALSLPADSPLPVLPRQGTSALTSSDSSHGGTKRKAGDGDDDSDMPPPEDVKRVKGDSPSEAEQTLIHVRAAASYIPFLTPEILLPPKLPTHDEMEAILLALRKKALVEEYFGGGEAKDDIVVG
;
A
#
# COMPACT_ATOMS: atom_id res chain seq x y z
N MET A 1 61.23 -9.81 -30.12
CA MET A 1 60.01 -8.95 -30.21
C MET A 1 59.83 -8.25 -28.87
N ALA A 2 59.70 -6.92 -28.87
CA ALA A 2 59.46 -6.13 -27.66
C ALA A 2 58.16 -6.55 -26.95
N ARG A 3 58.10 -6.42 -25.62
CA ARG A 3 56.89 -6.74 -24.82
C ARG A 3 55.74 -5.82 -25.25
N ASN A 4 54.50 -6.29 -25.06
CA ASN A 4 53.31 -5.54 -25.49
C ASN A 4 53.21 -4.15 -24.83
N GLN A 5 53.74 -4.01 -23.60
CA GLN A 5 53.84 -2.73 -22.89
C GLN A 5 54.80 -1.75 -23.57
N GLU A 6 55.95 -2.21 -24.05
CA GLU A 6 56.95 -1.38 -24.76
C GLU A 6 56.41 -0.94 -26.13
N LYS A 7 55.70 -1.83 -26.84
CA LYS A 7 55.02 -1.50 -28.10
C LYS A 7 53.96 -0.42 -27.92
N ALA A 8 53.19 -0.51 -26.83
CA ALA A 8 52.19 0.49 -26.46
C ALA A 8 52.78 1.83 -26.00
N GLN A 9 54.07 1.88 -25.63
CA GLN A 9 54.76 3.12 -25.27
C GLN A 9 55.51 3.77 -26.43
N SER A 10 55.52 3.14 -27.61
CA SER A 10 56.18 3.69 -28.80
C SER A 10 55.57 5.02 -29.23
N MET A 11 56.40 5.89 -29.82
CA MET A 11 55.98 7.21 -30.33
C MET A 11 54.83 7.10 -31.34
N LEU A 12 54.85 6.08 -32.21
CA LEU A 12 53.79 5.83 -33.18
C LEU A 12 52.46 5.43 -32.51
N TYR A 13 52.50 4.62 -31.46
CA TYR A 13 51.28 4.25 -30.73
C TYR A 13 50.66 5.47 -30.05
N ARG A 14 51.49 6.30 -29.39
CA ARG A 14 51.03 7.56 -28.78
C ARG A 14 50.49 8.56 -29.80
N PHE A 15 51.12 8.66 -30.97
CA PHE A 15 50.63 9.51 -32.06
C PHE A 15 49.28 9.05 -32.60
N ARG A 16 49.12 7.74 -32.83
CA ARG A 16 47.83 7.16 -33.27
C ARG A 16 46.74 7.31 -32.20
N GLU A 17 47.09 7.20 -30.93
CA GLU A 17 46.18 7.45 -29.81
C GLU A 17 45.74 8.92 -29.76
N ALA A 18 46.66 9.87 -29.92
CA ALA A 18 46.34 11.29 -30.00
C ALA A 18 45.44 11.62 -31.21
N GLN A 19 45.71 11.04 -32.38
CA GLN A 19 44.88 11.22 -33.57
C GLN A 19 43.47 10.64 -33.39
N ALA A 20 43.34 9.49 -32.72
CA ALA A 20 42.04 8.91 -32.37
C ALA A 20 41.28 9.78 -31.35
N ALA A 21 42.00 10.39 -30.41
CA ALA A 21 41.45 11.34 -29.45
C ALA A 21 40.87 12.60 -30.14
N GLU A 22 41.59 13.17 -31.11
CA GLU A 22 41.12 14.32 -31.89
C GLU A 22 39.89 13.98 -32.75
N LEU A 23 39.78 12.75 -33.23
CA LEU A 23 38.60 12.26 -33.96
C LEU A 23 37.40 11.94 -33.04
N GLY A 24 37.54 12.15 -31.72
CA GLY A 24 36.47 11.90 -30.75
C GLY A 24 36.18 10.42 -30.50
N LEU A 25 37.04 9.51 -30.97
CA LEU A 25 36.92 8.08 -30.72
C LEU A 25 37.59 7.78 -29.39
N GLY A 26 36.77 7.58 -28.35
CA GLY A 26 37.15 7.55 -26.94
C GLY A 26 38.49 6.89 -26.63
N THR A 27 39.35 7.62 -25.92
CA THR A 27 40.67 7.16 -25.49
C THR A 27 40.59 6.23 -24.29
N ARG A 28 41.61 5.39 -24.09
CA ARG A 28 41.79 4.60 -22.86
C ARG A 28 42.24 5.48 -21.68
N SER A 29 42.58 6.75 -21.95
CA SER A 29 43.04 7.74 -20.99
C SER A 29 41.92 8.58 -20.37
N ASP A 30 40.68 8.43 -20.87
CA ASP A 30 39.52 9.10 -20.29
C ASP A 30 39.29 8.49 -18.90
N ARG A 31 39.79 9.17 -17.86
CA ARG A 31 39.64 8.73 -16.47
C ARG A 31 38.36 9.31 -15.92
N ARG A 32 37.60 8.48 -15.20
CA ARG A 32 36.40 8.93 -14.50
C ARG A 32 36.71 10.17 -13.64
N PRO A 33 35.97 11.28 -13.83
CA PRO A 33 36.07 12.43 -12.95
C PRO A 33 35.78 12.04 -11.50
N ARG A 34 36.55 12.59 -10.54
CA ARG A 34 36.33 12.28 -9.12
C ARG A 34 35.00 12.81 -8.59
N MET A 35 34.50 13.92 -9.15
CA MET A 35 33.25 14.54 -8.75
C MET A 35 32.23 14.39 -9.87
N ALA A 36 31.09 13.76 -9.57
CA ALA A 36 30.01 13.59 -10.54
C ALA A 36 29.44 14.93 -11.03
N SER A 37 29.42 15.95 -10.17
CA SER A 37 28.93 17.30 -10.48
C SER A 37 29.73 18.03 -11.56
N ALA A 38 30.97 17.60 -11.84
CA ALA A 38 31.78 18.18 -12.91
C ALA A 38 31.24 17.82 -14.32
N CYS A 39 30.56 16.68 -14.46
CA CYS A 39 29.96 16.27 -15.72
C CYS A 39 28.60 16.95 -15.92
N LYS A 40 28.47 17.66 -17.05
CA LYS A 40 27.25 18.34 -17.48
C LYS A 40 26.51 17.60 -18.60
N SER A 41 27.14 16.57 -19.17
CA SER A 41 26.59 15.76 -20.27
C SER A 41 25.91 14.51 -19.72
N LEU A 42 24.62 14.34 -20.00
CA LEU A 42 23.85 13.16 -19.61
C LEU A 42 24.49 11.86 -20.13
N ARG A 43 24.93 11.86 -21.40
CA ARG A 43 25.53 10.69 -22.05
C ARG A 43 26.81 10.24 -21.36
N GLU A 44 27.62 11.18 -20.88
CA GLU A 44 28.84 10.87 -20.13
C GLU A 44 28.51 10.32 -18.74
N CYS A 45 27.55 10.92 -18.03
CA CYS A 45 27.12 10.42 -16.73
C CYS A 45 26.60 8.98 -16.81
N GLU A 46 25.82 8.64 -17.85
CA GLU A 46 25.34 7.28 -18.09
C GLU A 46 26.50 6.31 -18.43
N ARG A 47 27.48 6.75 -19.24
CA ARG A 47 28.69 5.97 -19.53
C ARG A 47 29.47 5.64 -18.25
N TRP A 48 29.71 6.64 -17.40
CA TRP A 48 30.43 6.45 -16.12
C TRP A 48 29.66 5.59 -15.13
N ARG A 49 28.33 5.72 -15.08
CA ARG A 49 27.46 4.83 -14.30
C ARG A 49 27.57 3.37 -14.78
N GLY A 50 27.54 3.15 -16.09
CA GLY A 50 27.70 1.82 -16.67
C GLY A 50 29.07 1.20 -16.37
N GLU A 51 30.13 2.01 -16.38
CA GLU A 51 31.46 1.53 -16.01
C GLU A 51 31.58 1.20 -14.51
N LEU A 52 30.98 2.02 -13.63
CA LEU A 52 30.87 1.71 -12.20
C LEU A 52 30.19 0.37 -11.94
N LEU A 53 29.07 0.12 -12.61
CA LEU A 53 28.35 -1.16 -12.51
C LEU A 53 29.24 -2.34 -12.91
N ARG A 54 29.98 -2.20 -14.02
CA ARG A 54 30.92 -3.24 -14.47
C ARG A 54 32.07 -3.47 -13.48
N GLU A 55 32.59 -2.41 -12.86
CA GLU A 55 33.60 -2.50 -11.81
C GLU A 55 33.05 -3.21 -10.57
N ILE A 56 31.84 -2.87 -10.14
CA ILE A 56 31.14 -3.52 -9.02
C ILE A 56 30.96 -5.00 -9.31
N SER A 57 30.40 -5.38 -10.47
CA SER A 57 30.20 -6.79 -10.83
C SER A 57 31.50 -7.59 -10.84
N ARG A 58 32.61 -7.01 -11.34
CA ARG A 58 33.93 -7.66 -11.30
C ARG A 58 34.43 -7.87 -9.87
N LYS A 59 34.21 -6.91 -8.97
CA LYS A 59 34.61 -7.04 -7.57
C LYS A 59 33.72 -8.00 -6.80
N VAL A 60 32.41 -8.02 -7.07
CA VAL A 60 31.48 -9.01 -6.51
C VAL A 60 31.90 -10.42 -6.90
N ALA A 61 32.25 -10.66 -8.17
CA ALA A 61 32.80 -11.93 -8.62
C ALA A 61 34.10 -12.29 -7.88
N LYS A 62 35.03 -11.34 -7.73
CA LYS A 62 36.31 -11.55 -7.01
C LYS A 62 36.12 -11.88 -5.52
N ILE A 63 35.10 -11.33 -4.85
CA ILE A 63 34.80 -11.67 -3.44
C ILE A 63 34.41 -13.15 -3.29
N GLN A 64 33.82 -13.76 -4.32
CA GLN A 64 33.38 -15.15 -4.29
C GLN A 64 34.54 -16.15 -4.44
N ASP A 65 35.75 -15.70 -4.76
CA ASP A 65 36.92 -16.57 -4.90
C ASP A 65 37.28 -17.25 -3.56
N ALA A 66 37.34 -18.58 -3.56
CA ALA A 66 37.59 -19.38 -2.36
C ALA A 66 39.01 -19.18 -1.78
N GLY A 67 39.98 -18.82 -2.62
CA GLY A 67 41.38 -18.64 -2.23
C GLY A 67 41.70 -17.31 -1.55
N LEU A 68 40.72 -16.40 -1.42
CA LEU A 68 40.93 -15.08 -0.83
C LEU A 68 40.85 -15.13 0.71
N SER A 69 41.72 -14.39 1.38
CA SER A 69 41.74 -14.30 2.84
C SER A 69 40.63 -13.38 3.38
N ASP A 70 40.26 -13.56 4.65
CA ASP A 70 39.22 -12.75 5.30
C ASP A 70 39.55 -11.25 5.32
N TYR A 71 40.83 -10.87 5.36
CA TYR A 71 41.24 -9.46 5.31
C TYR A 71 41.04 -8.87 3.92
N GLU A 72 41.48 -9.58 2.89
CA GLU A 72 41.27 -9.16 1.50
C GLU A 72 39.77 -9.10 1.14
N ILE A 73 38.96 -10.01 1.68
CA ILE A 73 37.50 -9.97 1.52
C ILE A 73 36.92 -8.67 2.13
N ARG A 74 37.41 -8.23 3.29
CA ARG A 74 36.99 -6.95 3.90
C ARG A 74 37.39 -5.75 3.04
N ASP A 75 38.62 -5.72 2.55
CA ASP A 75 39.11 -4.64 1.70
C ASP A 75 38.31 -4.53 0.40
N ILE A 76 38.03 -5.66 -0.27
CA ILE A 76 37.21 -5.65 -1.48
C ILE A 76 35.76 -5.23 -1.14
N ASN A 77 35.22 -5.63 0.01
CA ASN A 77 33.89 -5.19 0.44
C ASN A 77 33.82 -3.67 0.67
N ASP A 78 34.86 -3.08 1.28
CA ASP A 78 35.00 -1.62 1.43
C ASP A 78 35.10 -0.91 0.09
N GLU A 79 35.87 -1.48 -0.84
CA GLU A 79 35.98 -0.97 -2.19
C GLU A 79 34.64 -1.01 -2.94
N ILE A 80 33.84 -2.09 -2.80
CA ILE A 80 32.49 -2.16 -3.38
C ILE A 80 31.58 -1.11 -2.75
N ASN A 81 31.59 -0.96 -1.42
CA ASN A 81 30.80 0.06 -0.75
C ASN A 81 31.19 1.49 -1.19
N LYS A 82 32.47 1.73 -1.45
CA LYS A 82 32.93 3.00 -2.05
C LYS A 82 32.35 3.19 -3.46
N LEU A 83 32.44 2.18 -4.33
CA LEU A 83 31.88 2.25 -5.68
C LEU A 83 30.35 2.41 -5.69
N MET A 84 29.64 1.81 -4.72
CA MET A 84 28.19 1.96 -4.55
C MET A 84 27.80 3.37 -4.13
N ARG A 85 28.60 4.03 -3.28
CA ARG A 85 28.43 5.47 -2.96
C ARG A 85 28.69 6.33 -4.19
N ASP A 86 29.78 6.07 -4.90
CA ASP A 86 30.12 6.77 -6.13
C ASP A 86 28.97 6.62 -7.15
N LYS A 87 28.42 5.41 -7.34
CA LYS A 87 27.23 5.14 -8.17
C LYS A 87 26.04 6.00 -7.77
N ARG A 88 25.74 6.13 -6.48
CA ARG A 88 24.64 6.98 -5.99
C ARG A 88 24.87 8.46 -6.34
N HIS A 89 26.11 8.95 -6.26
CA HIS A 89 26.44 10.31 -6.67
C HIS A 89 26.21 10.53 -8.17
N TRP A 90 26.62 9.57 -9.00
CA TRP A 90 26.36 9.63 -10.44
C TRP A 90 24.87 9.53 -10.79
N GLU A 91 24.11 8.66 -10.12
CA GLU A 91 22.66 8.55 -10.31
C GLU A 91 21.93 9.83 -9.90
N ASN A 92 22.33 10.47 -8.80
CA ASN A 92 21.79 11.77 -8.40
C ASN A 92 22.13 12.87 -9.42
N GLN A 93 23.33 12.86 -9.99
CA GLN A 93 23.71 13.81 -11.04
C GLN A 93 22.89 13.60 -12.31
N ILE A 94 22.65 12.36 -12.73
CA ILE A 94 21.80 12.05 -13.89
C ILE A 94 20.39 12.61 -13.66
N VAL A 95 19.82 12.41 -12.47
CA VAL A 95 18.51 12.98 -12.10
C VAL A 95 18.54 14.51 -12.09
N ALA A 96 19.59 15.13 -11.55
CA ALA A 96 19.75 16.59 -11.51
C ALA A 96 19.84 17.21 -12.91
N LEU A 97 20.45 16.50 -13.87
CA LEU A 97 20.50 16.88 -15.28
C LEU A 97 19.20 16.56 -16.05
N GLY A 98 18.15 16.05 -15.39
CA GLY A 98 16.86 15.72 -16.00
C GLY A 98 16.80 14.35 -16.68
N GLY A 99 17.75 13.46 -16.38
CA GLY A 99 17.80 12.10 -16.90
C GLY A 99 16.95 11.08 -16.13
N ALA A 100 17.06 9.81 -16.51
CA ALA A 100 16.28 8.72 -15.93
C ALA A 100 16.61 8.49 -14.43
N ASN A 101 15.58 8.19 -13.64
CA ASN A 101 15.74 7.88 -12.22
C ASN A 101 15.95 6.37 -11.99
N TYR A 102 17.22 5.97 -11.90
CA TYR A 102 17.61 4.58 -11.68
C TYR A 102 17.42 4.07 -10.24
N ARG A 103 17.01 4.93 -9.28
CA ARG A 103 16.82 4.53 -7.87
C ARG A 103 15.47 3.89 -7.61
N ARG A 104 14.46 4.21 -8.42
CA ARG A 104 13.05 3.89 -8.12
C ARG A 104 12.64 2.45 -8.46
N ASN A 105 13.39 1.75 -9.32
CA ASN A 105 12.91 0.52 -9.98
C ASN A 105 13.82 -0.72 -9.85
N VAL A 106 14.75 -0.77 -8.88
CA VAL A 106 15.59 -1.96 -8.71
C VAL A 106 15.01 -2.81 -7.58
N ALA A 107 14.38 -3.94 -7.96
CA ALA A 107 14.14 -5.03 -7.01
C ALA A 107 15.47 -5.42 -6.39
N MET A 108 15.55 -5.47 -5.05
CA MET A 108 16.77 -5.86 -4.33
C MET A 108 17.23 -7.22 -4.85
N LEU A 109 18.28 -7.23 -5.68
CA LEU A 109 18.91 -8.46 -6.10
C LEU A 109 19.88 -8.90 -5.01
N ASP A 110 20.19 -10.19 -4.90
CA ASP A 110 21.19 -10.68 -3.93
C ASP A 110 22.59 -10.06 -4.15
N ASP A 111 22.85 -9.56 -5.37
CA ASP A 111 24.01 -8.79 -5.78
C ASP A 111 24.10 -7.40 -5.11
N ASP A 112 22.99 -6.86 -4.59
CA ASP A 112 22.95 -5.54 -3.95
C ASP A 112 23.51 -5.55 -2.52
N GLY A 113 23.92 -6.71 -2.01
CA GLY A 113 24.48 -6.87 -0.67
C GLY A 113 23.43 -6.75 0.43
N LYS A 114 23.70 -7.39 1.58
CA LYS A 114 22.78 -7.32 2.74
C LYS A 114 23.32 -6.33 3.76
N GLU A 115 22.43 -5.49 4.29
CA GLU A 115 22.72 -4.57 5.37
C GLU A 115 22.57 -5.29 6.72
N VAL A 116 23.53 -5.08 7.62
CA VAL A 116 23.46 -5.57 9.01
C VAL A 116 22.56 -4.63 9.81
N PRO A 117 21.64 -5.14 10.65
CA PRO A 117 20.81 -4.30 11.53
C PRO A 117 21.68 -3.38 12.39
N GLY A 118 21.29 -2.10 12.48
CA GLY A 118 21.98 -1.09 13.29
C GLY A 118 23.12 -0.34 12.60
N THR A 119 23.74 -0.86 11.54
CA THR A 119 24.74 -0.10 10.74
C THR A 119 24.10 0.47 9.47
N LYS A 120 23.71 1.74 9.55
CA LYS A 120 22.96 2.40 8.48
C LYS A 120 23.87 2.72 7.29
N GLY A 121 23.82 1.89 6.25
CA GLY A 121 24.39 2.18 4.93
C GLY A 121 25.66 1.43 4.54
N TYR A 122 26.16 0.50 5.37
CA TYR A 122 27.26 -0.40 5.00
C TYR A 122 26.70 -1.77 4.61
N LYS A 123 27.12 -2.28 3.46
CA LYS A 123 26.61 -3.54 2.90
C LYS A 123 27.69 -4.60 2.86
N TYR A 124 27.30 -5.85 3.06
CA TYR A 124 28.15 -7.01 2.87
C TYR A 124 27.71 -7.78 1.62
N PHE A 125 28.65 -7.99 0.69
CA PHE A 125 28.41 -8.63 -0.61
C PHE A 125 28.97 -10.06 -0.63
N GLY A 126 28.24 -11.01 -1.23
CA GLY A 126 28.70 -12.40 -1.39
C GLY A 126 29.29 -13.01 -0.10
N ARG A 127 30.52 -13.55 -0.22
CA ARG A 127 31.29 -14.17 0.86
C ARG A 127 31.63 -13.23 2.01
N ALA A 128 31.58 -11.90 1.82
CA ALA A 128 31.79 -10.96 2.92
C ALA A 128 30.71 -11.09 4.01
N LYS A 129 29.56 -11.68 3.72
CA LYS A 129 28.52 -12.02 4.71
C LYS A 129 28.93 -13.18 5.63
N GLU A 130 29.88 -14.02 5.21
CA GLU A 130 30.34 -15.21 5.94
C GLU A 130 31.53 -14.93 6.86
N LEU A 131 32.07 -13.71 6.81
CA LEU A 131 33.16 -13.29 7.68
C LEU A 131 32.81 -13.54 9.16
N PRO A 132 33.77 -14.00 9.97
CA PRO A 132 33.56 -14.19 11.41
C PRO A 132 33.14 -12.86 12.07
N GLY A 133 32.13 -12.92 12.94
CA GLY A 133 31.45 -11.75 13.53
C GLY A 133 30.28 -11.21 12.69
N VAL A 134 30.46 -10.99 11.38
CA VAL A 134 29.37 -10.51 10.49
C VAL A 134 28.32 -11.60 10.28
N ARG A 135 28.78 -12.84 10.11
CA ARG A 135 27.90 -14.01 9.97
C ARG A 135 26.96 -14.20 11.16
N GLU A 136 27.47 -13.97 12.37
CA GLU A 136 26.70 -14.10 13.60
C GLU A 136 25.58 -13.06 13.68
N LEU A 137 25.86 -11.80 13.28
CA LEU A 137 24.86 -10.73 13.23
C LEU A 137 23.74 -11.00 12.22
N PHE A 138 24.05 -11.68 11.10
CA PHE A 138 23.02 -12.10 10.16
C PHE A 138 22.21 -13.29 10.64
N GLN A 139 22.83 -14.22 11.37
CA GLN A 139 22.14 -15.39 11.92
C GLN A 139 21.27 -15.04 13.13
N SER A 140 21.72 -14.16 14.02
CA SER A 140 20.92 -13.67 15.15
C SER A 140 19.65 -12.98 14.67
N ARG A 141 19.77 -12.11 13.65
CA ARG A 141 18.61 -11.46 13.02
C ARG A 141 17.65 -12.47 12.39
N LYS A 142 18.16 -13.45 11.63
CA LYS A 142 17.28 -14.46 11.02
C LYS A 142 16.45 -15.18 12.09
N LYS A 143 17.07 -15.52 13.23
CA LYS A 143 16.36 -16.11 14.36
C LYS A 143 15.31 -15.16 14.95
N GLU A 144 15.65 -13.89 15.16
CA GLU A 144 14.71 -12.88 15.66
C GLU A 144 13.53 -12.66 14.70
N GLU A 145 13.79 -12.54 13.39
CA GLU A 145 12.74 -12.42 12.37
C GLU A 145 11.85 -13.67 12.30
N ASP A 146 12.43 -14.86 12.45
CA ASP A 146 11.69 -16.12 12.47
C ASP A 146 10.82 -16.23 13.75
N GLU A 147 11.33 -15.78 14.90
CA GLU A 147 10.59 -15.71 16.17
C GLU A 147 9.44 -14.69 16.10
N GLU A 148 9.67 -13.50 15.55
CA GLU A 148 8.65 -12.49 15.32
C GLU A 148 7.58 -13.00 14.35
N ASN A 149 7.97 -13.64 13.25
CA ASN A 149 7.03 -14.23 12.30
C ASN A 149 6.21 -15.36 12.94
N GLN A 150 6.82 -16.18 13.79
CA GLN A 150 6.10 -17.21 14.53
C GLN A 150 5.11 -16.60 15.54
N ALA A 151 5.52 -15.55 16.27
CA ALA A 151 4.66 -14.84 17.19
C ALA A 151 3.49 -14.15 16.47
N LEU A 152 3.75 -13.50 15.34
CA LEU A 152 2.73 -12.88 14.49
C LEU A 152 1.81 -13.93 13.88
N ALA A 153 2.33 -15.07 13.43
CA ALA A 153 1.52 -16.18 12.92
C ALA A 153 0.64 -16.80 14.01
N PHE A 154 1.16 -16.92 15.24
CA PHE A 154 0.38 -17.34 16.40
C PHE A 154 -0.73 -16.33 16.69
N TYR A 155 -0.39 -15.04 16.80
CA TYR A 155 -1.34 -13.96 17.06
C TYR A 155 -2.40 -13.81 15.96
N LYS A 156 -2.03 -14.00 14.70
CA LYS A 156 -2.96 -13.93 13.56
C LYS A 156 -4.08 -14.97 13.65
N LYS A 157 -3.84 -16.14 14.27
CA LYS A 157 -4.89 -17.13 14.55
C LYS A 157 -5.95 -16.59 15.51
N PHE A 158 -5.58 -15.61 16.34
CA PHE A 158 -6.45 -14.99 17.34
C PHE A 158 -7.10 -13.66 16.89
N MET A 159 -6.71 -13.12 15.73
CA MET A 159 -7.22 -11.83 15.24
C MET A 159 -8.46 -11.95 14.34
N GLY A 160 -8.75 -13.15 13.84
CA GLY A 160 -9.84 -13.41 12.90
C GLY A 160 -10.95 -14.28 13.48
N GLN A 161 -11.15 -14.29 14.81
CA GLN A 161 -12.27 -15.02 15.38
C GLN A 161 -13.60 -14.42 14.92
N GLY A 162 -14.49 -15.30 14.45
CA GLY A 162 -15.82 -14.90 13.98
C GLY A 162 -16.80 -14.61 15.13
N PRO A 163 -18.04 -14.22 14.80
CA PRO A 163 -19.10 -13.86 15.76
C PRO A 163 -19.36 -14.91 16.85
N ALA A 164 -19.11 -16.19 16.54
CA ALA A 164 -19.21 -17.29 17.50
C ALA A 164 -18.30 -17.14 18.74
N TYR A 165 -17.13 -16.53 18.59
CA TYR A 165 -16.20 -16.31 19.72
C TYR A 165 -16.69 -15.20 20.67
N TYR A 166 -17.40 -14.22 20.13
CA TYR A 166 -17.96 -13.09 20.88
C TYR A 166 -19.33 -13.39 21.48
N GLY A 167 -19.88 -14.58 21.23
CA GLY A 167 -21.18 -14.99 21.77
C GLY A 167 -22.38 -14.49 20.97
N ASP A 168 -22.16 -13.78 19.85
CA ASP A 168 -23.22 -13.19 19.01
C ASP A 168 -24.22 -14.23 18.46
N LEU A 169 -23.84 -15.51 18.44
CA LEU A 169 -24.69 -16.60 17.98
C LEU A 169 -25.47 -17.31 19.10
N GLN A 170 -25.18 -17.05 20.38
CA GLN A 170 -25.86 -17.75 21.49
C GLN A 170 -27.34 -17.36 21.61
N GLU A 171 -27.71 -16.14 21.24
CA GLU A 171 -29.11 -15.67 21.29
C GLU A 171 -29.95 -16.22 20.12
N ASN A 172 -29.32 -16.74 19.06
CA ASN A 172 -30.02 -17.30 17.90
C ASN A 172 -30.63 -18.69 18.14
N ASP A 173 -30.30 -19.36 19.24
CA ASP A 173 -30.85 -20.70 19.55
C ASP A 173 -32.35 -20.68 19.87
N GLY A 174 -32.95 -19.49 20.02
CA GLY A 174 -34.40 -19.32 20.18
C GLY A 174 -34.93 -19.74 21.56
N SER A 175 -34.11 -20.36 22.40
CA SER A 175 -34.44 -20.72 23.78
C SER A 175 -34.87 -19.50 24.62
N LEU A 176 -34.20 -18.35 24.43
CA LEU A 176 -34.56 -17.10 25.11
C LEU A 176 -35.93 -16.60 24.65
N LEU A 177 -36.18 -16.61 23.34
CA LEU A 177 -37.46 -16.19 22.76
C LEU A 177 -38.62 -17.07 23.21
N GLN A 178 -38.40 -18.38 23.39
CA GLN A 178 -39.42 -19.29 23.93
C GLN A 178 -39.75 -18.95 25.38
N PHE A 179 -38.73 -18.73 26.21
CA PHE A 179 -38.90 -18.34 27.61
C PHE A 179 -39.62 -16.99 27.76
N GLU A 180 -39.22 -15.98 26.99
CA GLU A 180 -39.89 -14.67 26.96
C GLU A 180 -41.36 -14.79 26.51
N SER A 181 -41.61 -15.62 25.50
CA SER A 181 -42.95 -15.90 24.98
C SER A 181 -43.85 -16.60 26.01
N GLU A 182 -43.31 -17.51 26.82
CA GLU A 182 -44.04 -18.19 27.89
C GLU A 182 -44.36 -17.21 29.02
N ALA A 183 -43.37 -16.45 29.48
CA ALA A 183 -43.56 -15.42 30.51
C ALA A 183 -44.57 -14.34 30.10
N GLU A 184 -44.54 -13.88 28.84
CA GLU A 184 -45.51 -12.90 28.33
C GLU A 184 -46.94 -13.45 28.32
N ASN A 185 -47.11 -14.74 28.00
CA ASN A 185 -48.43 -15.37 28.05
C ASN A 185 -48.94 -15.48 29.49
N GLU A 186 -48.08 -15.85 30.45
CA GLU A 186 -48.44 -15.92 31.87
C GLU A 186 -48.86 -14.54 32.40
N ASP A 187 -48.06 -13.51 32.15
CA ASP A 187 -48.38 -12.12 32.54
C ASP A 187 -49.69 -11.63 31.92
N TRP A 188 -49.96 -12.00 30.67
CA TRP A 188 -51.20 -11.66 29.98
C TRP A 188 -52.42 -12.37 30.57
N GLU A 189 -52.30 -13.66 30.90
CA GLU A 189 -53.35 -14.45 31.54
C GLU A 189 -53.67 -13.89 32.92
N GLU A 190 -52.65 -13.53 33.71
CA GLU A 190 -52.82 -12.88 35.01
C GLU A 190 -53.49 -11.52 34.87
N ALA A 191 -53.05 -10.67 33.94
CA ALA A 191 -53.66 -9.37 33.68
C ALA A 191 -55.13 -9.50 33.24
N CYS A 192 -55.43 -10.45 32.35
CA CYS A 192 -56.79 -10.73 31.89
C CYS A 192 -57.67 -11.28 33.02
N SER A 193 -57.12 -12.16 33.88
CA SER A 193 -57.81 -12.67 35.08
C SER A 193 -58.12 -11.55 36.07
N ASN A 194 -57.15 -10.68 36.34
CA ASN A 194 -57.33 -9.51 37.21
C ASN A 194 -58.39 -8.55 36.66
N LEU A 195 -58.38 -8.28 35.35
CA LEU A 195 -59.40 -7.45 34.70
C LEU A 195 -60.79 -8.10 34.75
N ARG A 196 -60.88 -9.40 34.52
CA ARG A 196 -62.12 -10.17 34.61
C ARG A 196 -62.74 -10.05 36.01
N ASN A 197 -61.93 -10.19 37.05
CA ASN A 197 -62.34 -10.04 38.43
C ASN A 197 -62.84 -8.61 38.70
N ALA A 198 -62.14 -7.59 38.20
CA ALA A 198 -62.55 -6.19 38.32
C ALA A 198 -63.89 -5.89 37.62
N LEU A 199 -64.15 -6.52 36.47
CA LEU A 199 -65.37 -6.33 35.68
C LEU A 199 -66.54 -7.24 36.11
N SER A 200 -66.36 -8.11 37.11
CA SER A 200 -67.39 -9.04 37.62
C SER A 200 -68.02 -9.93 36.54
N LEU A 201 -67.24 -10.31 35.52
CA LEU A 201 -67.71 -11.15 34.41
C LEU A 201 -67.78 -12.63 34.83
N PRO A 202 -68.80 -13.41 34.40
CA PRO A 202 -68.96 -14.83 34.74
C PRO A 202 -67.75 -15.67 34.33
N ALA A 203 -67.42 -16.73 35.10
CA ALA A 203 -66.25 -17.60 34.91
C ALA A 203 -66.17 -18.40 33.59
N ASP A 204 -67.24 -18.40 32.78
CA ASP A 204 -67.30 -19.12 31.49
C ASP A 204 -66.93 -18.29 30.24
N SER A 205 -66.64 -16.99 30.38
CA SER A 205 -66.09 -16.18 29.28
C SER A 205 -64.67 -16.64 28.89
N PRO A 206 -64.38 -16.94 27.61
CA PRO A 206 -63.02 -17.25 27.16
C PRO A 206 -62.12 -16.02 27.31
N LEU A 207 -60.87 -16.22 27.76
CA LEU A 207 -59.86 -15.16 27.80
C LEU A 207 -59.37 -14.86 26.37
N PRO A 208 -59.21 -13.58 26.00
CA PRO A 208 -58.65 -13.23 24.70
C PRO A 208 -57.19 -13.70 24.62
N VAL A 209 -56.83 -14.34 23.51
CA VAL A 209 -55.43 -14.74 23.24
C VAL A 209 -54.60 -13.49 22.98
N LEU A 210 -53.36 -13.45 23.47
CA LEU A 210 -52.40 -12.37 23.22
C LEU A 210 -52.27 -12.14 21.70
N PRO A 211 -52.60 -10.93 21.19
CA PRO A 211 -52.53 -10.63 19.77
C PRO A 211 -51.07 -10.45 19.33
N ARG A 212 -50.39 -11.55 19.01
CA ARG A 212 -49.06 -11.49 18.38
C ARG A 212 -49.23 -11.01 16.95
N GLN A 213 -48.74 -9.81 16.64
CA GLN A 213 -48.51 -9.43 15.24
C GLN A 213 -47.49 -10.42 14.69
N GLY A 214 -47.86 -11.19 13.66
CA GLY A 214 -46.95 -12.13 13.02
C GLY A 214 -45.64 -11.38 12.71
N THR A 215 -44.56 -11.78 13.36
CA THR A 215 -43.27 -11.15 13.21
C THR A 215 -42.90 -11.24 11.74
N SER A 216 -43.02 -10.12 11.03
CA SER A 216 -42.39 -9.97 9.73
C SER A 216 -40.91 -10.00 10.05
N ALA A 217 -40.28 -11.16 9.88
CA ALA A 217 -38.87 -11.34 10.15
C ALA A 217 -38.12 -10.16 9.54
N LEU A 218 -37.51 -9.32 10.38
CA LEU A 218 -36.47 -8.41 9.95
C LEU A 218 -35.35 -9.31 9.44
N THR A 219 -35.36 -9.59 8.15
CA THR A 219 -34.20 -10.13 7.47
C THR A 219 -33.15 -9.05 7.59
N SER A 220 -32.25 -9.19 8.56
CA SER A 220 -31.01 -8.45 8.66
C SER A 220 -30.23 -8.72 7.38
N SER A 221 -30.50 -7.93 6.33
CA SER A 221 -29.72 -7.92 5.11
C SER A 221 -28.43 -7.17 5.38
N ASP A 222 -27.57 -7.76 6.21
CA ASP A 222 -26.18 -7.31 6.38
C ASP A 222 -25.19 -8.37 5.88
N SER A 223 -25.53 -8.97 4.74
CA SER A 223 -24.59 -9.71 3.90
C SER A 223 -24.00 -8.79 2.84
N SER A 224 -23.42 -7.67 3.26
CA SER A 224 -22.62 -6.78 2.41
C SER A 224 -21.13 -6.79 2.76
N HIS A 225 -20.57 -7.98 3.00
CA HIS A 225 -19.13 -8.18 2.83
C HIS A 225 -18.82 -8.66 1.41
N GLY A 226 -18.78 -7.68 0.51
CA GLY A 226 -18.12 -7.77 -0.79
C GLY A 226 -16.63 -8.03 -0.59
N GLY A 227 -16.26 -9.31 -0.50
CA GLY A 227 -14.88 -9.76 -0.58
C GLY A 227 -14.32 -9.48 -1.97
N THR A 228 -13.62 -8.36 -2.11
CA THR A 228 -12.85 -8.00 -3.30
C THR A 228 -11.73 -9.04 -3.49
N LYS A 229 -12.00 -10.09 -4.28
CA LYS A 229 -11.04 -11.15 -4.59
C LYS A 229 -9.97 -10.60 -5.54
N ARG A 230 -8.86 -10.11 -4.99
CA ARG A 230 -7.65 -9.82 -5.77
C ARG A 230 -7.01 -11.15 -6.19
N LYS A 231 -6.83 -11.29 -7.50
CA LYS A 231 -6.18 -12.40 -8.19
C LYS A 231 -4.66 -12.28 -8.03
N ALA A 232 -4.04 -13.31 -7.45
CA ALA A 232 -2.64 -13.67 -7.65
C ALA A 232 -2.64 -15.18 -7.93
N GLY A 233 -2.06 -15.58 -9.06
CA GLY A 233 -2.02 -16.97 -9.51
C GLY A 233 -0.76 -17.68 -9.06
N ASP A 234 -0.83 -19.02 -8.98
CA ASP A 234 0.04 -19.96 -9.69
C ASP A 234 -0.43 -21.42 -9.40
N GLY A 235 -0.21 -22.34 -10.34
CA GLY A 235 -0.25 -23.79 -10.11
C GLY A 235 -1.19 -24.62 -11.01
N ASP A 236 -0.61 -25.23 -12.04
CA ASP A 236 -1.14 -26.27 -12.95
C ASP A 236 -1.82 -27.45 -12.24
N ASP A 237 -2.93 -27.96 -12.81
CA ASP A 237 -3.09 -29.38 -13.11
C ASP A 237 -4.19 -29.59 -14.18
N ASP A 238 -3.94 -30.57 -15.02
CA ASP A 238 -4.51 -30.82 -16.35
C ASP A 238 -5.74 -31.74 -16.25
N SER A 239 -6.90 -31.36 -16.82
CA SER A 239 -7.96 -32.32 -17.18
C SER A 239 -8.97 -31.73 -18.16
N ASP A 240 -8.95 -32.34 -19.34
CA ASP A 240 -9.71 -32.12 -20.56
C ASP A 240 -11.22 -32.47 -20.40
N MET A 241 -12.15 -31.54 -20.73
CA MET A 241 -13.55 -31.80 -21.12
C MET A 241 -14.25 -30.50 -21.65
N PRO A 242 -15.24 -30.60 -22.56
CA PRO A 242 -15.56 -29.62 -23.60
C PRO A 242 -16.53 -28.49 -23.16
N PRO A 243 -16.65 -27.38 -23.94
CA PRO A 243 -17.33 -26.18 -23.47
C PRO A 243 -18.86 -26.26 -23.66
N PRO A 244 -19.68 -25.75 -22.72
CA PRO A 244 -21.09 -25.49 -22.96
C PRO A 244 -21.32 -24.04 -23.44
N GLU A 245 -22.34 -23.91 -24.28
CA GLU A 245 -22.70 -22.76 -25.10
C GLU A 245 -23.15 -21.49 -24.37
N ASP A 246 -23.04 -20.39 -25.11
CA ASP A 246 -23.40 -19.01 -24.78
C ASP A 246 -24.82 -18.82 -24.21
N VAL A 247 -24.91 -18.44 -22.92
CA VAL A 247 -26.10 -17.77 -22.37
C VAL A 247 -25.76 -16.31 -22.05
N LYS A 248 -26.22 -15.44 -22.93
CA LYS A 248 -26.14 -13.98 -22.89
C LYS A 248 -26.78 -13.44 -21.59
N ARG A 249 -25.98 -13.17 -20.55
CA ARG A 249 -26.42 -12.40 -19.37
C ARG A 249 -26.57 -10.93 -19.76
N VAL A 250 -27.81 -10.45 -19.77
CA VAL A 250 -28.15 -9.03 -19.88
C VAL A 250 -27.57 -8.30 -18.67
N LYS A 251 -26.66 -7.37 -18.91
CA LYS A 251 -26.08 -6.46 -17.93
C LYS A 251 -27.18 -5.46 -17.53
N GLY A 252 -27.86 -5.72 -16.42
CA GLY A 252 -28.72 -4.73 -15.78
C GLY A 252 -27.85 -3.61 -15.21
N ASP A 253 -28.17 -2.37 -15.55
CA ASP A 253 -27.54 -1.18 -14.99
C ASP A 253 -27.64 -1.22 -13.47
N SER A 254 -26.50 -1.25 -12.79
CA SER A 254 -26.43 -0.97 -11.36
C SER A 254 -26.72 0.52 -11.17
N PRO A 255 -27.74 0.91 -10.38
CA PRO A 255 -28.06 2.31 -10.16
C PRO A 255 -26.86 3.03 -9.54
N SER A 256 -26.63 4.26 -10.00
CA SER A 256 -25.52 5.10 -9.55
C SER A 256 -25.56 5.28 -8.02
N GLU A 257 -24.42 5.54 -7.38
CA GLU A 257 -24.34 5.75 -5.92
C GLU A 257 -25.31 6.85 -5.44
N ALA A 258 -25.59 7.85 -6.28
CA ALA A 258 -26.59 8.89 -6.03
C ALA A 258 -28.04 8.37 -5.99
N GLU A 259 -28.38 7.38 -6.82
CA GLU A 259 -29.71 6.77 -6.80
C GLU A 259 -29.88 5.85 -5.58
N GLN A 260 -28.83 5.16 -5.17
CA GLN A 260 -28.84 4.33 -3.96
C GLN A 260 -29.04 5.18 -2.70
N THR A 261 -28.31 6.29 -2.58
CA THR A 261 -28.49 7.23 -1.47
C THR A 261 -29.90 7.83 -1.41
N LEU A 262 -30.50 8.17 -2.55
CA LEU A 262 -31.90 8.64 -2.61
C LEU A 262 -32.89 7.58 -2.12
N ILE A 263 -32.68 6.30 -2.46
CA ILE A 263 -33.52 5.20 -1.99
C ILE A 263 -33.41 5.04 -0.47
N HIS A 264 -32.19 5.07 0.07
CA HIS A 264 -31.95 4.99 1.51
C HIS A 264 -32.56 6.17 2.28
N VAL A 265 -32.43 7.38 1.76
CA VAL A 265 -32.99 8.61 2.34
C VAL A 265 -34.53 8.56 2.35
N ARG A 266 -35.15 8.07 1.27
CA ARG A 266 -36.60 7.90 1.20
C ARG A 266 -37.11 6.84 2.18
N ALA A 267 -36.37 5.75 2.36
CA ALA A 267 -36.67 4.73 3.36
C ALA A 267 -36.57 5.33 4.77
N ALA A 268 -35.49 6.04 5.09
CA ALA A 268 -35.29 6.70 6.38
C ALA A 268 -36.40 7.73 6.70
N ALA A 269 -36.81 8.54 5.72
CA ALA A 269 -37.90 9.50 5.87
C ALA A 269 -39.26 8.83 6.14
N SER A 270 -39.47 7.58 5.73
CA SER A 270 -40.71 6.85 6.01
C SER A 270 -40.84 6.42 7.48
N TYR A 271 -39.71 6.24 8.18
CA TYR A 271 -39.68 5.88 9.59
C TYR A 271 -39.80 7.09 10.53
N ILE A 272 -39.52 8.31 10.03
CA ILE A 272 -39.42 9.52 10.86
C ILE A 272 -40.33 10.62 10.28
N PRO A 273 -41.54 10.82 10.84
CA PRO A 273 -42.57 11.70 10.25
C PRO A 273 -42.21 13.19 10.12
N PHE A 274 -41.18 13.67 10.81
CA PHE A 274 -40.77 15.09 10.78
C PHE A 274 -39.58 15.37 9.85
N LEU A 275 -38.90 14.34 9.33
CA LEU A 275 -37.75 14.52 8.44
C LEU A 275 -38.21 14.46 6.98
N THR A 276 -37.93 15.52 6.22
CA THR A 276 -38.09 15.50 4.78
C THR A 276 -36.86 14.85 4.13
N PRO A 277 -37.02 14.18 2.97
CA PRO A 277 -35.89 13.57 2.27
C PRO A 277 -34.81 14.58 1.88
N GLU A 278 -35.14 15.86 1.75
CA GLU A 278 -34.19 16.92 1.45
C GLU A 278 -33.18 17.17 2.58
N ILE A 279 -33.59 17.01 3.84
CA ILE A 279 -32.74 17.22 5.04
C ILE A 279 -31.75 16.07 5.22
N LEU A 280 -32.10 14.88 4.74
CA LEU A 280 -31.32 13.65 4.88
C LEU A 280 -30.32 13.44 3.73
N LEU A 281 -30.37 14.27 2.68
CA LEU A 281 -29.39 14.23 1.61
C LEU A 281 -28.05 14.81 2.08
N PRO A 282 -26.92 14.25 1.61
CA PRO A 282 -25.61 14.84 1.89
C PRO A 282 -25.56 16.28 1.35
N PRO A 283 -24.88 17.20 2.04
CA PRO A 283 -24.73 18.57 1.56
C PRO A 283 -24.06 18.55 0.17
N LYS A 284 -24.51 19.42 -0.72
CA LYS A 284 -23.91 19.58 -2.05
C LYS A 284 -22.48 20.08 -1.89
N LEU A 285 -21.51 19.23 -2.19
CA LEU A 285 -20.10 19.64 -2.24
C LEU A 285 -19.84 20.41 -3.54
N PRO A 286 -19.04 21.50 -3.50
CA PRO A 286 -18.64 22.19 -4.71
C PRO A 286 -17.90 21.26 -5.67
N THR A 287 -18.12 21.46 -6.97
CA THR A 287 -17.41 20.71 -8.01
C THR A 287 -15.93 21.13 -8.07
N HIS A 288 -15.07 20.32 -8.72
CA HIS A 288 -13.65 20.61 -8.83
C HIS A 288 -13.38 22.00 -9.43
N ASP A 289 -14.13 22.37 -10.49
CA ASP A 289 -14.00 23.65 -11.17
C ASP A 289 -14.44 24.82 -10.27
N GLU A 290 -15.49 24.62 -9.46
CA GLU A 290 -15.94 25.60 -8.46
C GLU A 290 -14.90 25.78 -7.35
N MET A 291 -14.28 24.69 -6.89
CA MET A 291 -13.20 24.75 -5.89
C MET A 291 -11.98 25.48 -6.44
N GLU A 292 -11.58 25.21 -7.68
CA GLU A 292 -10.48 25.92 -8.33
C GLU A 292 -10.77 27.43 -8.45
N ALA A 293 -11.98 27.79 -8.85
CA ALA A 293 -12.41 29.19 -8.93
C ALA A 293 -12.36 29.89 -7.56
N ILE A 294 -12.83 29.22 -6.50
CA ILE A 294 -12.78 29.74 -5.12
C ILE A 294 -11.34 29.91 -4.64
N LEU A 295 -10.48 28.91 -4.89
CA LEU A 295 -9.06 28.97 -4.51
C LEU A 295 -8.32 30.08 -5.27
N LEU A 296 -8.62 30.26 -6.55
CA LEU A 296 -8.06 31.32 -7.37
C LEU A 296 -8.52 32.70 -6.87
N ALA A 297 -9.81 32.84 -6.51
CA ALA A 297 -10.36 34.05 -5.93
C ALA A 297 -9.70 34.39 -4.58
N LEU A 298 -9.52 33.39 -3.70
CA LEU A 298 -8.82 33.56 -2.42
C LEU A 298 -7.36 33.95 -2.62
N ARG A 299 -6.65 33.30 -3.55
CA ARG A 299 -5.26 33.65 -3.87
C ARG A 299 -5.14 35.06 -4.45
N LYS A 300 -6.07 35.46 -5.31
CA LYS A 300 -6.14 36.82 -5.85
C LYS A 300 -6.41 37.82 -4.73
N LYS A 301 -7.32 37.52 -3.80
CA LYS A 301 -7.62 38.38 -2.64
C LYS A 301 -6.40 38.53 -1.74
N ALA A 302 -5.72 37.43 -1.41
CA ALA A 302 -4.49 37.45 -0.61
C ALA A 302 -3.38 38.26 -1.28
N LEU A 303 -3.18 38.10 -2.60
CA LEU A 303 -2.22 38.92 -3.35
C LEU A 303 -2.63 40.41 -3.37
N VAL A 304 -3.92 40.71 -3.52
CA VAL A 304 -4.37 42.11 -3.46
C VAL A 304 -4.09 42.70 -2.08
N GLU A 305 -4.32 41.95 -1.01
CA GLU A 305 -4.04 42.36 0.37
C GLU A 305 -2.53 42.56 0.62
N GLU A 306 -1.69 41.64 0.15
CA GLU A 306 -0.23 41.74 0.27
C GLU A 306 0.36 42.93 -0.49
N TYR A 307 -0.16 43.23 -1.68
CA TYR A 307 0.45 44.24 -2.57
C TYR A 307 -0.19 45.63 -2.46
N PHE A 308 -1.48 45.72 -2.12
CA PHE A 308 -2.18 47.00 -2.02
C PHE A 308 -2.46 47.44 -0.56
N GLY A 309 -2.20 46.58 0.43
CA GLY A 309 -2.46 46.84 1.85
C GLY A 309 -3.96 46.80 2.16
N GLY A 310 -4.33 46.05 3.21
CA GLY A 310 -5.73 45.82 3.57
C GLY A 310 -6.52 47.10 3.83
N GLY A 311 -7.36 47.49 2.87
CA GLY A 311 -8.48 48.39 3.13
C GLY A 311 -9.60 47.58 3.77
N GLU A 312 -9.78 47.70 5.07
CA GLU A 312 -10.97 47.23 5.78
C GLU A 312 -12.23 47.89 5.16
N ALA A 313 -12.85 47.22 4.20
CA ALA A 313 -14.25 47.43 3.90
C ALA A 313 -15.04 46.40 4.70
N LYS A 314 -15.57 46.85 5.85
CA LYS A 314 -16.69 46.20 6.54
C LYS A 314 -17.87 46.21 5.56
N ASP A 315 -18.04 45.12 4.83
CA ASP A 315 -19.32 44.83 4.19
C ASP A 315 -20.13 43.99 5.17
N ASP A 316 -21.08 44.68 5.81
CA ASP A 316 -22.16 44.09 6.59
C ASP A 316 -22.85 43.01 5.74
N ILE A 317 -22.69 41.75 6.16
CA ILE A 317 -23.51 40.65 5.66
C ILE A 317 -24.90 40.86 6.28
N VAL A 318 -25.76 41.52 5.50
CA VAL A 318 -27.21 41.50 5.71
C VAL A 318 -27.67 40.05 5.50
N VAL A 319 -28.11 39.43 6.59
CA VAL A 319 -28.89 38.21 6.58
C VAL A 319 -30.24 38.53 5.92
N GLY A 320 -30.52 37.86 4.80
CA GLY A 320 -31.81 37.79 4.12
C GLY A 320 -32.00 36.38 3.58
#